data_AF-A0A9Q1E460-F1
#
_entry.id   AF-A0A9Q1E460-F1
#
_cell.length_a   1.000
_cell.length_b   1.000
_cell.length_c   1.000
_cell.angle_alpha   90.00
_cell.angle_beta   90.00
_cell.angle_gamma   90.00
#
_symmetry.space_group_name_H-M   'P 1'
#
loop_
_entity.id
_entity.type
_entity.pdbx_description
1 polymer ?
#
loop_
_entity_poly.entity_id
_entity_poly.type
_entity_poly.pdbx_seq_one_letter_code
_entity_poly.pdbx_strand_id
1 'polypeptide(L)'
;MCGVYPLVGVRIPDHAFIRQLSQMCGEPLALTSANVSAQTSTIAVEEFRALWPSLAVVVDGGPIGDQSPECRLGSTVIDLSACGRFRVVRPGCALSATVNILEQKYFLSEQKEDE
;
A
#
# COMPACT_ATOMS: atom_id res chain seq x y z
N MET A 1 18.80 -6.78 8.84
CA MET A 1 18.38 -8.13 9.25
C MET A 1 16.97 -8.34 8.75
N CYS A 2 16.74 -9.31 7.87
CA CYS A 2 15.39 -9.71 7.50
C CYS A 2 14.85 -10.53 8.69
N GLY A 3 13.98 -9.92 9.51
CA GLY A 3 13.32 -10.66 10.59
C GLY A 3 12.48 -11.78 10.00
N VAL A 4 12.44 -12.94 10.66
CA VAL A 4 11.52 -14.03 10.27
C VAL A 4 10.12 -13.60 10.70
N TYR A 5 9.45 -12.82 9.85
CA TYR A 5 8.05 -12.48 10.03
C TYR A 5 7.21 -13.59 9.40
N PRO A 6 6.28 -14.23 10.14
CA PRO A 6 5.43 -15.30 9.61
C PRO A 6 4.35 -14.78 8.64
N LEU A 7 4.22 -13.46 8.51
CA LEU A 7 3.19 -12.79 7.72
C LEU A 7 3.79 -12.03 6.54
N VAL A 8 3.02 -11.96 5.46
CA VAL A 8 3.35 -11.18 4.26
C VAL A 8 2.21 -10.22 3.94
N GLY A 9 2.56 -8.96 3.64
CA GLY A 9 1.61 -7.97 3.16
C GLY A 9 1.46 -8.06 1.64
N VAL A 10 0.23 -8.17 1.15
CA VAL A 10 -0.07 -8.26 -0.29
C VAL A 10 -1.09 -7.18 -0.66
N ARG A 11 -0.91 -6.55 -1.82
CA ARG A 11 -1.86 -5.59 -2.41
C ARG A 11 -1.95 -5.80 -3.91
N ILE A 12 -3.16 -5.67 -4.46
CA ILE A 12 -3.38 -5.50 -5.90
C ILE A 12 -3.73 -4.02 -6.11
N PRO A 13 -2.83 -3.19 -6.67
CA PRO A 13 -3.13 -1.79 -6.91
C PRO A 13 -4.18 -1.64 -8.02
N ASP A 14 -5.12 -0.74 -7.83
CA ASP A 14 -6.09 -0.38 -8.88
C ASP A 14 -5.47 0.61 -9.88
N HIS A 15 -4.48 0.13 -10.63
CA HIS A 15 -3.84 0.91 -11.69
C HIS A 15 -3.38 -0.02 -12.82
N ALA A 16 -3.86 0.22 -14.04
CA ALA A 16 -3.62 -0.67 -15.18
C ALA A 16 -2.12 -0.90 -15.45
N PHE A 17 -1.32 0.17 -15.43
CA PHE A 17 0.12 0.10 -15.67
C PHE A 17 0.84 -0.90 -14.74
N ILE A 18 0.68 -0.78 -13.42
CA ILE A 18 1.42 -1.64 -12.48
C ILE A 18 0.91 -3.09 -12.50
N ARG A 19 -0.38 -3.30 -12.80
CA ARG A 19 -0.95 -4.64 -12.99
C ARG A 19 -0.37 -5.31 -14.25
N GLN A 20 -0.28 -4.59 -15.36
CA GLN A 20 0.34 -5.08 -16.58
C GLN A 20 1.84 -5.33 -16.38
N LEU A 21 2.55 -4.42 -15.71
CA LEU A 21 3.97 -4.60 -15.41
C LEU A 21 4.23 -5.86 -14.59
N SER A 22 3.47 -6.08 -13.51
CA SER A 22 3.59 -7.31 -12.71
C SER A 22 3.27 -8.58 -13.52
N GLN A 23 2.28 -8.53 -14.41
CA GLN A 23 1.97 -9.66 -15.30
C GLN A 23 3.10 -9.95 -16.29
N MET A 24 3.72 -8.91 -16.86
CA MET A 24 4.86 -9.04 -17.77
C MET A 24 6.10 -9.59 -17.07
N CYS A 25 6.33 -9.22 -15.81
CA CYS A 25 7.41 -9.78 -15.00
C CYS A 25 7.20 -11.26 -14.67
N GLY A 26 5.95 -11.75 -14.67
CA GLY A 26 5.61 -13.13 -14.30
C GLY A 26 5.78 -13.44 -12.81
N GLU A 27 6.08 -12.44 -11.98
CA GLU A 27 6.39 -12.56 -10.55
C GLU A 27 5.80 -11.39 -9.75
N PRO A 28 5.59 -11.54 -8.42
CA PRO A 28 5.20 -10.44 -7.54
C PRO A 28 6.28 -9.36 -7.47
N LEU A 29 5.85 -8.09 -7.49
CA LEU A 29 6.74 -6.95 -7.30
C LEU A 29 6.78 -6.54 -5.82
N ALA A 30 7.95 -6.63 -5.21
CA ALA A 30 8.20 -6.05 -3.89
C ALA A 30 8.44 -4.54 -4.03
N LEU A 31 7.47 -3.74 -3.56
CA LEU A 31 7.48 -2.28 -3.74
C LEU A 31 7.36 -1.56 -2.39
N THR A 32 8.10 -0.47 -2.26
CA THR A 32 7.94 0.55 -1.22
C THR A 32 7.46 1.86 -1.84
N SER A 33 7.14 2.85 -1.02
CA SER A 33 6.95 4.21 -1.53
C SER A 33 8.27 4.75 -2.13
N ALA A 34 8.16 5.53 -3.21
CA ALA A 34 9.30 6.04 -3.98
C ALA A 34 9.90 7.29 -3.34
N ASN A 35 10.41 7.17 -2.12
CA ASN A 35 11.01 8.26 -1.37
C ASN A 35 12.25 7.80 -0.61
N VAL A 36 13.09 8.75 -0.21
CA VAL A 36 14.13 8.47 0.79
C VAL A 36 13.43 8.06 2.08
N SER A 37 13.98 7.04 2.76
CA SER A 37 13.40 6.53 4.02
C SER A 37 13.08 7.66 5.00
N ALA A 38 11.91 7.56 5.66
CA ALA A 38 11.36 8.57 6.58
C ALA A 38 10.99 9.93 5.97
N GLN A 39 11.11 10.13 4.66
CA GLN A 39 10.55 11.30 3.99
C GLN A 39 9.08 11.09 3.58
N THR A 40 8.43 12.20 3.23
CA THR A 40 7.05 12.24 2.75
C THR A 40 6.85 11.34 1.54
N SER A 41 5.73 10.60 1.51
CA SER A 41 5.30 9.83 0.35
C SER A 41 5.15 10.71 -0.88
N THR A 42 5.67 10.24 -2.02
CA THR A 42 5.61 10.99 -3.26
C THR A 42 4.33 10.76 -4.04
N ILE A 43 3.78 11.81 -4.63
CA ILE A 43 2.60 11.74 -5.51
C ILE A 43 2.89 12.16 -6.94
N ALA A 44 4.06 12.73 -7.22
CA ALA A 44 4.52 13.13 -8.55
C ALA A 44 6.01 12.77 -8.72
N VAL A 45 6.46 12.56 -9.96
CA VAL A 45 7.82 12.05 -10.23
C VAL A 45 8.92 13.02 -9.83
N GLU A 46 8.61 14.31 -9.87
CA GLU A 46 9.52 15.39 -9.50
C GLU A 46 9.88 15.36 -8.01
N GLU A 47 9.00 14.82 -7.15
CA GLU A 47 9.19 14.80 -5.69
C GLU A 47 10.34 13.86 -5.26
N PHE A 48 10.72 12.89 -6.11
CA PHE A 48 11.86 11.99 -5.87
C PHE A 48 12.99 12.17 -6.88
N ARG A 49 13.10 13.33 -7.52
CA ARG A 49 14.16 13.62 -8.51
C ARG A 49 15.58 13.36 -7.99
N ALA A 50 15.80 13.54 -6.69
CA ALA A 50 17.07 13.25 -6.04
C ALA A 50 17.49 11.77 -6.14
N LEU A 51 16.54 10.85 -6.30
CA LEU A 51 16.81 9.42 -6.47
C LEU A 51 17.15 9.03 -7.91
N TRP A 52 16.77 9.84 -8.90
CA TRP A 52 16.88 9.48 -10.33
C TRP A 52 18.28 9.02 -10.77
N PRO A 53 19.40 9.61 -10.30
CA PRO A 53 20.73 9.12 -10.66
C PRO A 53 21.01 7.66 -10.24
N SER A 54 20.23 7.13 -9.30
CA SER A 54 20.35 5.77 -8.76
C SER A 54 19.27 4.82 -9.28
N LEU A 55 18.36 5.27 -10.15
CA LEU A 55 17.25 4.48 -10.67
C LEU A 55 17.52 4.09 -12.13
N ALA A 56 17.24 2.84 -12.49
CA ALA A 56 17.37 2.37 -13.86
C ALA A 56 16.31 2.99 -14.79
N VAL A 57 15.08 3.18 -14.28
CA VAL A 57 13.94 3.71 -15.02
C VAL A 57 13.07 4.53 -14.07
N VAL A 58 12.55 5.65 -14.57
CA VAL A 58 11.45 6.41 -13.98
C VAL A 58 10.30 6.42 -14.99
N VAL A 59 9.11 6.07 -14.55
CA VAL A 59 7.90 6.11 -15.38
C VAL A 59 6.98 7.20 -14.85
N ASP A 60 6.74 8.21 -15.67
CA ASP A 60 5.81 9.29 -15.37
C ASP A 60 4.41 8.95 -15.87
N GLY A 61 3.51 8.68 -14.92
CA GLY A 61 2.08 8.46 -15.17
C GLY A 61 1.20 9.65 -14.78
N GLY A 62 1.81 10.80 -14.49
CA GLY A 62 1.15 11.97 -13.90
C GLY A 62 0.95 11.86 -12.38
N PRO A 63 0.36 12.90 -11.76
CA PRO A 63 0.12 12.93 -10.32
C PRO A 63 -0.87 11.85 -9.84
N ILE A 64 -0.59 11.29 -8.67
CA ILE A 64 -1.46 10.31 -8.01
C ILE A 64 -2.47 11.05 -7.11
N GLY A 65 -3.76 10.78 -7.33
CA GLY A 65 -4.86 11.27 -6.47
C GLY A 65 -5.41 12.65 -6.86
N ASP A 66 -6.30 13.19 -6.04
CA ASP A 66 -7.07 14.43 -6.28
C ASP A 66 -6.49 15.69 -5.60
N GLN A 67 -5.17 15.70 -5.35
CA GLN A 67 -4.42 16.75 -4.64
C GLN A 67 -4.83 16.99 -3.17
N SER A 68 -5.78 16.22 -2.63
CA SER A 68 -6.12 16.27 -1.21
C SER A 68 -4.96 15.79 -0.32
N PRO A 69 -4.82 16.30 0.92
CA PRO A 69 -3.81 15.80 1.87
C PRO A 69 -3.90 14.27 2.07
N GLU A 70 -5.10 13.72 1.98
CA GLU A 70 -5.41 12.30 2.12
C GLU A 70 -4.80 11.45 0.99
N CYS A 71 -4.49 12.04 -0.17
CA CYS A 71 -3.82 11.32 -1.27
C CYS A 71 -2.41 10.84 -0.93
N ARG A 72 -1.77 11.45 0.08
CA ARG A 72 -0.45 11.01 0.56
C ARG A 72 -0.54 9.86 1.56
N LEU A 73 -1.74 9.50 2.02
CA LEU A 73 -1.93 8.34 2.87
C LEU A 73 -1.56 7.09 2.10
N GLY A 74 -0.76 6.24 2.76
CA GLY A 74 -0.48 4.90 2.25
C GLY A 74 -1.75 4.05 2.21
N SER A 75 -1.60 2.83 1.68
CA SER A 75 -2.67 1.83 1.75
C SER A 75 -3.05 1.54 3.19
N THR A 76 -4.34 1.35 3.41
CA THR A 76 -4.85 0.69 4.61
C THR A 76 -4.27 -0.71 4.68
N VAL A 77 -3.69 -1.07 5.83
CA VAL A 77 -3.12 -2.40 6.07
C VAL A 77 -3.98 -3.10 7.09
N ILE A 78 -4.52 -4.25 6.71
CA ILE A 78 -5.34 -5.10 7.56
C ILE A 78 -4.60 -6.42 7.78
N ASP A 79 -4.50 -6.84 9.03
CA ASP A 79 -4.08 -8.17 9.42
C ASP A 79 -5.30 -9.10 9.43
N LEU A 80 -5.25 -10.14 8.60
CA LEU A 80 -6.26 -11.19 8.44
C LEU A 80 -5.73 -12.56 8.89
N SER A 81 -4.67 -12.59 9.70
CA SER A 81 -4.02 -13.84 10.12
C SER A 81 -4.87 -14.69 11.06
N ALA A 82 -5.88 -14.10 11.73
CA ALA A 82 -6.79 -14.78 12.62
C ALA A 82 -8.15 -15.07 11.93
N CYS A 83 -8.58 -16.33 11.96
CA CYS A 83 -9.85 -16.74 11.35
C CYS A 83 -11.05 -15.96 11.95
N GLY A 84 -11.93 -15.46 11.08
CA GLY A 84 -13.15 -14.74 11.48
C GLY A 84 -12.92 -13.33 12.04
N ARG A 85 -11.67 -12.85 12.05
CA ARG A 85 -11.31 -11.57 12.66
C ARG A 85 -10.36 -10.77 11.78
N PHE A 86 -10.29 -9.47 12.01
CA PHE A 86 -9.31 -8.59 11.37
C PHE A 86 -8.76 -7.58 12.37
N ARG A 87 -7.59 -7.02 12.08
CA ARG A 87 -7.03 -5.88 12.83
C ARG A 87 -6.50 -4.83 11.86
N VAL A 88 -6.83 -3.57 12.11
CA VAL A 88 -6.23 -2.45 11.37
C VAL A 88 -4.80 -2.26 11.85
N VAL A 89 -3.82 -2.66 11.05
CA VAL A 89 -2.39 -2.47 11.34
C VAL A 89 -1.97 -1.04 11.02
N ARG A 90 -2.53 -0.48 9.95
CA ARG A 90 -2.27 0.90 9.55
C ARG A 90 -3.51 1.51 8.89
N PRO A 91 -4.07 2.60 9.43
CA PRO A 91 -5.10 3.35 8.73
C PRO A 91 -4.51 4.00 7.47
N GLY A 92 -5.28 4.04 6.39
CA GLY A 92 -4.85 4.57 5.11
C GLY A 92 -6.01 5.04 4.26
N CYS A 93 -5.75 5.28 2.98
CA CYS A 93 -6.70 5.90 2.05
C CYS A 93 -8.02 5.12 1.87
N ALA A 94 -8.06 3.84 2.22
CA ALA A 94 -9.23 2.98 2.03
C ALA A 94 -9.85 2.50 3.35
N LEU A 95 -9.55 3.14 4.50
CA LEU A 95 -9.92 2.63 5.83
C LEU A 95 -11.41 2.31 5.94
N SER A 96 -12.27 3.33 5.80
CA SER A 96 -13.72 3.18 5.99
C SER A 96 -14.34 2.18 5.02
N ALA A 97 -13.94 2.23 3.75
CA ALA A 97 -14.43 1.30 2.73
C ALA A 97 -14.00 -0.15 3.01
N THR A 98 -12.75 -0.35 3.46
CA THR A 98 -12.22 -1.67 3.79
C THR A 98 -12.91 -2.26 5.01
N VAL A 99 -13.02 -1.51 6.10
CA VAL A 99 -13.71 -1.95 7.33
C VAL A 99 -15.16 -2.32 7.03
N ASN A 100 -15.88 -1.47 6.28
CA ASN A 100 -17.27 -1.74 5.91
C ASN A 100 -17.42 -3.06 5.13
N ILE A 101 -16.53 -3.34 4.17
CA ILE A 101 -16.56 -4.60 3.42
C ILE A 101 -16.31 -5.80 4.33
N LEU A 102 -15.30 -5.72 5.22
CA LEU A 102 -14.95 -6.83 6.11
C LEU A 102 -16.08 -7.16 7.09
N GLU A 103 -16.74 -6.14 7.63
CA GLU A 103 -17.84 -6.33 8.58
C GLU A 103 -19.15 -6.71 7.89
N GLN A 104 -19.55 -5.99 6.85
CA GLN A 104 -20.90 -6.11 6.29
C GLN A 104 -21.02 -7.24 5.26
N LYS A 105 -19.96 -7.48 4.49
CA LYS A 105 -19.97 -8.53 3.45
C LYS A 105 -19.39 -9.84 3.93
N TYR A 106 -18.33 -9.78 4.74
CA TYR A 106 -17.60 -10.96 5.19
C TYR A 106 -17.84 -11.31 6.67
N PHE A 107 -18.63 -10.51 7.40
CA PHE A 107 -19.01 -10.75 8.80
C PHE A 107 -17.81 -10.97 9.74
N LEU A 108 -16.67 -10.33 9.45
CA LEU A 108 -15.49 -10.40 10.29
C LEU A 108 -15.59 -9.42 11.45
N SER A 109 -15.01 -9.78 12.60
CA SER A 109 -14.97 -8.91 13.78
C SER A 109 -13.60 -8.22 13.91
N GLU A 110 -13.61 -6.92 14.19
CA GLU A 110 -12.38 -6.19 14.49
C GLU A 110 -11.80 -6.62 15.85
N GLN A 111 -10.52 -6.95 15.87
CA GLN A 111 -9.74 -7.06 17.09
C GLN A 111 -9.29 -5.66 17.50
N LYS A 112 -9.86 -5.16 18.58
CA LYS A 112 -9.28 -4.02 19.28
C LYS A 112 -8.06 -4.53 20.03
N GLU A 113 -6.98 -3.76 20.05
CA GLU A 113 -5.86 -4.07 20.94
C GLU A 113 -6.43 -4.19 22.37
N ASP A 114 -6.13 -5.31 23.03
CA ASP A 114 -6.31 -5.41 24.48
C ASP A 114 -5.41 -4.31 25.10
N GLU A 115 -5.98 -3.48 25.99
CA GLU A 115 -5.26 -2.44 26.75
C GLU A 115 -4.02 -2.97 27.51
#